data_AF-A0A815Q8P5-F1
#
_entry.id   AF-A0A815Q8P5-F1
#
_cell.length_a   1.000
_cell.length_b   1.000
_cell.length_c   1.000
_cell.angle_alpha   90.00
_cell.angle_beta   90.00
_cell.angle_gamma   90.00
#
_symmetry.space_group_name_H-M   'P 1'
#
loop_
_entity.id
_entity.type
_entity.pdbx_description
1 polymer ?
#
loop_
_entity_poly.entity_id
_entity_poly.type
_entity_poly.pdbx_seq_one_letter_code
_entity_poly.pdbx_strand_id
1 'polypeptide(L)'
;SVLLLIMDQKRMHIFVKQQIRQHTSFGGARNDNVIQWLQDTEAIFDRVQVQLQPMNKYIVVQQYLFGTTDKWFRYNNVNSPDWSSFKIAITRV
;
A
#
# COMPACT_ATOMS: atom_id res chain seq x y z
N SER A 1 26.35 3.59 -13.48
CA SER A 1 26.64 2.20 -13.04
C SER A 1 25.39 1.55 -12.46
N VAL A 2 25.11 0.29 -12.82
CA VAL A 2 23.92 -0.48 -12.40
C VAL A 2 23.76 -0.57 -10.87
N LEU A 3 24.88 -0.63 -10.14
CA LEU A 3 24.92 -0.65 -8.68
C LEU A 3 24.30 0.60 -8.01
N LEU A 4 24.49 1.78 -8.62
CA LEU A 4 23.91 3.03 -8.13
C LEU A 4 22.38 3.02 -8.23
N LEU A 5 21.85 2.51 -9.36
CA LEU A 5 20.41 2.36 -9.62
C LEU A 5 19.73 1.40 -8.62
N ILE A 6 20.37 0.27 -8.29
CA ILE A 6 19.85 -0.71 -7.33
C ILE A 6 19.82 -0.14 -5.91
N MET A 7 20.86 0.59 -5.51
CA MET A 7 20.91 1.23 -4.18
C MET A 7 19.84 2.32 -4.06
N ASP A 8 19.58 3.07 -5.12
CA ASP A 8 18.57 4.12 -5.14
C ASP A 8 17.14 3.56 -5.05
N GLN A 9 16.86 2.48 -5.78
CA GLN A 9 15.58 1.75 -5.66
C GLN A 9 15.37 1.17 -4.25
N LYS A 10 16.41 0.61 -3.63
CA LYS A 10 16.31 0.10 -2.25
C LYS A 10 16.05 1.23 -1.24
N ARG A 11 16.73 2.37 -1.38
CA ARG A 11 16.52 3.54 -0.51
C ARG A 11 15.13 4.14 -0.68
N MET A 12 14.65 4.26 -1.91
CA MET A 12 13.29 4.69 -2.21
C MET A 12 12.27 3.74 -1.57
N HIS A 13 12.47 2.42 -1.69
CA HIS A 13 11.60 1.43 -1.06
C HIS A 13 11.61 1.52 0.47
N ILE A 14 12.75 1.78 1.10
CA ILE A 14 12.85 2.00 2.56
C ILE A 14 12.14 3.31 2.96
N PHE A 15 12.31 4.38 2.20
CA PHE A 15 11.68 5.67 2.49
C PHE A 15 10.15 5.61 2.35
N VAL A 16 9.63 5.01 1.26
CA VAL A 16 8.21 4.68 1.11
C VAL A 16 7.72 3.90 2.31
N LYS A 17 8.49 2.88 2.72
CA LYS A 17 8.12 2.05 3.86
C LYS A 17 8.00 2.85 5.15
N GLN A 18 8.90 3.79 5.39
CA GLN A 18 8.85 4.64 6.59
C GLN A 18 7.69 5.64 6.54
N GLN A 19 7.43 6.26 5.38
CA GLN A 19 6.35 7.23 5.23
C GLN A 19 4.96 6.58 5.39
N ILE A 20 4.73 5.42 4.78
CA ILE A 20 3.45 4.70 4.94
C ILE A 20 3.29 4.19 6.38
N ARG A 21 4.38 3.77 7.04
CA ARG A 21 4.34 3.36 8.46
C ARG A 21 3.89 4.48 9.40
N GLN A 22 4.29 5.71 9.10
CA GLN A 22 3.98 6.87 9.94
C GLN A 22 2.58 7.43 9.68
N HIS A 23 2.00 7.17 8.51
CA HIS A 23 0.78 7.85 8.07
C HIS A 23 -0.45 6.96 7.88
N THR A 24 -0.31 5.68 7.53
CA THR A 24 -1.43 4.96 6.90
C THR A 24 -1.51 3.49 7.31
N SER A 25 -1.78 3.22 8.60
CA SER A 25 -2.25 1.90 9.02
C SER A 25 -3.78 1.81 8.97
N PHE A 26 -4.34 0.67 8.54
CA PHE A 26 -5.79 0.46 8.45
C PHE A 26 -6.21 -0.90 9.02
N GLY A 27 -7.14 -0.89 9.98
CA GLY A 27 -7.59 -2.08 10.71
C GLY A 27 -8.96 -2.59 10.28
N GLY A 28 -9.76 -1.75 9.60
CA GLY A 28 -11.13 -2.04 9.21
C GLY A 28 -12.10 -1.97 10.38
N ALA A 29 -11.83 -1.11 11.37
CA ALA A 29 -12.79 -0.84 12.44
C ALA A 29 -13.99 -0.06 11.89
N ARG A 30 -15.13 -0.13 12.58
CA ARG A 30 -16.39 0.54 12.16
C ARG A 30 -16.26 2.05 11.94
N ASN A 31 -15.28 2.68 12.60
CA ASN A 31 -15.02 4.12 12.51
C ASN A 31 -13.88 4.45 11.53
N ASP A 32 -13.21 3.44 10.96
CA ASP A 32 -12.14 3.68 10.00
C ASP A 32 -12.74 4.16 8.68
N ASN A 33 -12.25 5.29 8.16
CA ASN A 33 -12.65 5.79 6.85
C ASN A 33 -11.73 5.24 5.77
N VAL A 34 -12.13 4.12 5.17
CA VAL A 34 -11.38 3.45 4.10
C VAL A 34 -11.12 4.37 2.90
N ILE A 35 -12.04 5.27 2.56
CA ILE A 35 -11.89 6.19 1.43
C ILE A 35 -10.80 7.22 1.72
N GLN A 36 -10.83 7.83 2.91
CA GLN A 36 -9.80 8.78 3.34
C GLN A 36 -8.43 8.09 3.39
N TRP A 37 -8.36 6.89 3.97
CA TRP A 37 -7.11 6.14 4.05
C TRP A 37 -6.53 5.79 2.67
N LEU A 38 -7.37 5.45 1.70
CA LEU A 38 -6.95 5.23 0.31
C LEU A 38 -6.39 6.52 -0.33
N GLN A 39 -7.05 7.66 -0.13
CA GLN A 39 -6.60 8.95 -0.65
C GLN A 39 -5.24 9.35 -0.05
N ASP A 40 -5.07 9.20 1.27
CA ASP A 40 -3.81 9.50 1.95
C ASP A 40 -2.68 8.57 1.45
N THR A 41 -3.00 7.30 1.20
CA THR A 41 -2.05 6.32 0.67
C THR A 41 -1.63 6.66 -0.76
N GLU A 42 -2.57 7.09 -1.62
CA GLU A 42 -2.26 7.54 -2.98
C GLU A 42 -1.40 8.80 -2.98
N ALA A 43 -1.69 9.76 -2.09
CA ALA A 43 -0.87 10.97 -1.95
C ALA A 43 0.59 10.64 -1.58
N ILE A 44 0.83 9.59 -0.77
CA ILE A 44 2.19 9.14 -0.46
C ILE A 44 2.84 8.52 -1.71
N PHE A 45 2.12 7.67 -2.45
CA PHE A 45 2.66 7.10 -3.69
C PHE A 45 3.05 8.16 -4.71
N ASP A 46 2.23 9.20 -4.84
CA ASP A 46 2.49 10.32 -5.76
C ASP A 46 3.69 11.17 -5.29
N ARG A 47 3.77 11.50 -3.98
CA ARG A 47 4.88 12.28 -3.40
C ARG A 47 6.22 11.59 -3.52
N VAL A 48 6.25 10.28 -3.29
CA VAL A 48 7.50 9.53 -3.32
C VAL A 48 7.93 9.17 -4.75
N GLN A 49 7.17 9.62 -5.77
CA GLN A 49 7.36 9.29 -7.18
C GLN A 49 7.71 7.82 -7.38
N VAL A 50 7.04 6.94 -6.62
CA VAL A 50 7.41 5.54 -6.66
C VAL A 50 6.98 5.02 -8.01
N GLN A 51 7.94 4.81 -8.90
CA GLN A 51 7.76 3.97 -10.08
C GLN A 51 7.64 2.50 -9.64
N LEU A 52 6.82 2.22 -8.63
CA LEU A 52 6.28 0.89 -8.44
C LEU A 52 5.44 0.62 -9.67
N GLN A 53 5.75 -0.48 -10.36
CA GLN A 53 4.80 -1.03 -11.31
C GLN A 53 3.43 -1.08 -10.62
N PRO A 54 2.34 -0.67 -11.27
CA PRO A 54 1.01 -0.61 -10.68
C PRO A 54 0.59 -1.91 -9.95
N MET A 55 1.11 -3.05 -10.42
CA MET A 55 0.97 -4.37 -9.81
C MET A 55 1.61 -4.55 -8.43
N ASN A 56 2.47 -3.65 -7.97
CA ASN A 56 3.21 -3.81 -6.72
C ASN A 56 2.78 -2.84 -5.61
N LYS A 57 1.88 -1.89 -5.90
CA LYS A 57 1.40 -0.92 -4.89
C LYS A 57 0.65 -1.61 -3.74
N TYR A 58 -0.19 -2.60 -4.03
CA TYR A 58 -0.94 -3.33 -2.99
C TYR A 58 -0.02 -4.18 -2.09
N ILE A 59 1.10 -4.70 -2.61
CA ILE A 59 2.10 -5.46 -1.83
C ILE A 59 2.74 -4.58 -0.77
N VAL A 60 3.01 -3.32 -1.12
CA VAL A 60 3.51 -2.33 -0.15
C VAL A 60 2.46 -2.10 0.93
N VAL A 61 1.20 -1.92 0.55
CA VAL A 61 0.10 -1.64 1.48
C VAL A 61 -0.19 -2.79 2.44
N GLN A 62 0.04 -4.05 2.05
CA GLN A 62 -0.11 -5.21 2.93
C GLN A 62 0.56 -5.02 4.30
N GLN A 63 1.74 -4.40 4.33
CA GLN A 63 2.52 -4.24 5.57
C GLN A 63 1.89 -3.27 6.58
N TYR A 64 0.81 -2.60 6.19
CA TYR A 64 0.12 -1.57 6.96
C TYR A 64 -1.35 -1.91 7.21
N LEU A 65 -1.80 -3.04 6.69
CA LEU A 65 -3.03 -3.65 7.12
C LEU A 65 -2.77 -4.34 8.46
N PHE A 66 -3.73 -4.29 9.37
CA PHE A 66 -3.65 -4.99 10.65
C PHE A 66 -5.02 -5.51 11.05
N GLY A 67 -5.08 -6.40 12.04
CA GLY A 67 -6.35 -6.93 12.54
C GLY A 67 -7.16 -7.65 11.46
N THR A 68 -8.40 -7.20 11.21
CA THR A 68 -9.35 -7.85 10.31
C THR A 68 -8.96 -7.67 8.84
N THR A 69 -8.43 -6.51 8.46
CA THR A 69 -8.06 -6.19 7.07
C THR A 69 -6.81 -6.95 6.62
N ASP A 70 -5.84 -7.18 7.51
CA ASP A 70 -4.67 -8.04 7.21
C ASP A 70 -5.11 -9.49 6.94
N LYS A 71 -6.03 -10.02 7.77
CA LYS A 71 -6.61 -11.35 7.54
C LYS A 71 -7.35 -11.38 6.20
N TRP A 72 -8.25 -10.44 5.98
CA TRP A 72 -8.99 -10.33 4.71
C TRP A 72 -8.05 -10.29 3.51
N PHE A 73 -7.00 -9.48 3.57
CA PHE A 73 -6.04 -9.33 2.49
C PHE A 73 -5.32 -10.65 2.21
N ARG A 74 -4.85 -11.38 3.22
CA ARG A 74 -4.22 -12.70 3.02
C ARG A 74 -5.12 -13.69 2.28
N TYR A 75 -6.43 -13.65 2.51
CA TYR A 75 -7.40 -14.52 1.83
C TYR A 75 -7.80 -14.02 0.43
N ASN A 76 -7.77 -12.71 0.19
CA ASN A 76 -8.31 -12.09 -1.03
C ASN A 76 -7.24 -11.54 -2.00
N ASN A 77 -5.96 -11.55 -1.61
CA ASN A 77 -4.85 -11.00 -2.40
C ASN A 77 -4.76 -11.66 -3.80
N VAL A 78 -5.06 -12.95 -3.91
CA VAL A 78 -5.04 -13.68 -5.20
C VAL A 78 -6.06 -13.10 -6.21
N ASN A 79 -7.11 -12.43 -5.73
CA ASN A 79 -8.20 -11.89 -6.56
C ASN A 79 -8.04 -10.39 -6.88
N SER A 80 -6.96 -9.74 -6.41
CA SER A 80 -6.70 -8.31 -6.64
C SER A 80 -5.44 -8.13 -7.50
N PRO A 81 -5.53 -8.28 -8.83
CA PRO A 81 -4.36 -8.29 -9.73
C PRO A 81 -3.65 -6.93 -9.82
N ASP A 82 -4.33 -5.85 -9.45
CA ASP A 82 -3.80 -4.49 -9.51
C ASP A 82 -4.35 -3.60 -8.39
N TRP A 83 -3.77 -2.41 -8.27
CA TRP A 83 -4.15 -1.41 -7.29
C TRP A 83 -5.63 -1.01 -7.38
N SER A 84 -6.19 -0.92 -8.59
CA SER A 84 -7.59 -0.51 -8.79
C SER A 84 -8.58 -1.55 -8.25
N SER A 85 -8.29 -2.82 -8.48
CA SER A 85 -9.07 -3.96 -8.01
C SER A 85 -9.02 -4.04 -6.48
N PHE A 86 -7.84 -3.84 -5.89
CA PHE A 86 -7.67 -3.72 -4.44
C PHE A 86 -8.50 -2.57 -3.87
N LYS A 87 -8.44 -1.38 -4.51
CA LYS A 87 -9.41 -0.27 -4.48
C LYS A 87 -10.80 -0.65 -4.02
N ILE A 88 -11.44 -1.36 -4.95
CA ILE A 88 -12.84 -1.74 -4.89
C ILE A 88 -13.04 -2.81 -3.82
N ALA A 89 -12.11 -3.77 -3.72
CA ALA A 89 -12.23 -4.89 -2.80
C ALA A 89 -12.17 -4.44 -1.33
N ILE A 90 -11.24 -3.53 -0.97
CA ILE A 90 -11.06 -3.11 0.43
C ILE A 90 -12.18 -2.21 0.95
N THR A 91 -12.88 -1.49 0.07
CA THR A 91 -14.08 -0.71 0.45
C THR A 91 -15.28 -1.56 0.88
N ARG A 92 -15.20 -2.89 0.70
CA ARG A 92 -16.26 -3.85 1.05
C ARG A 92 -15.94 -4.66 2.32
N VAL A 93 -14.82 -4.34 2.98
CA VAL A 93 -14.35 -4.96 4.23
C VAL A 93 -14.96 -4.24 5.42
#